data_AF-A0A4V2M5X0-F1
#
_entry.id   AF-A0A4V2M5X0-F1
#
_cell.length_a   1.000
_cell.length_b   1.000
_cell.length_c   1.000
_cell.angle_alpha   90.00
_cell.angle_beta   90.00
_cell.angle_gamma   90.00
#
_symmetry.space_group_name_H-M   'P 1'
#
loop_
_entity.id
_entity.type
_entity.pdbx_description
1 polymer ?
#
loop_
_entity_poly.entity_id
_entity_poly.type
_entity_poly.pdbx_seq_one_letter_code
_entity_poly.pdbx_strand_id
1 'polypeptide(L)'
;MEYFVYGRDKPNGFEVKVALNEEHWAFMDGYGDRLIARGPTLTADGERTTGSLHIVELPDDDAANEFAYDEPYFRAGAFETVEIQRFHNHAPGRTMWDFGTAVEGYRRYLVLTKDAPRQLTSDHLIMYGDLLDGDRHLGRAALLEAPNPEAAAHLIEADDAEVHPWEFGGRR
;
A
#
# COMPACT_ATOMS: atom_id res chain seq x y z
N MET A 1 -15.87 -5.67 -0.45
CA MET A 1 -14.68 -6.49 -0.77
C MET A 1 -13.46 -5.61 -0.58
N GLU A 2 -12.33 -6.15 -0.11
CA GLU A 2 -11.12 -5.36 0.06
C GLU A 2 -10.23 -5.50 -1.17
N TYR A 3 -9.60 -4.40 -1.59
CA TYR A 3 -8.72 -4.34 -2.74
C TYR A 3 -7.38 -3.75 -2.35
N PHE A 4 -6.32 -4.34 -2.88
CA PHE A 4 -4.97 -3.80 -2.89
C PHE A 4 -4.77 -3.09 -4.23
N VAL A 5 -4.50 -1.78 -4.19
CA VAL A 5 -4.25 -0.95 -5.36
C VAL A 5 -2.89 -0.28 -5.19
N TYR A 6 -1.97 -0.59 -6.10
CA TYR A 6 -0.62 -0.04 -6.07
C TYR A 6 -0.21 0.55 -7.42
N GLY A 7 -0.12 1.88 -7.45
CA GLY A 7 0.44 2.63 -8.59
C GLY A 7 1.93 2.84 -8.40
N ARG A 8 2.75 2.37 -9.34
CA ARG A 8 4.20 2.60 -9.35
C ARG A 8 4.51 3.80 -10.22
N ASP A 9 5.24 4.77 -9.68
CA ASP A 9 5.51 6.04 -10.36
C ASP A 9 6.41 5.83 -11.59
N LYS A 10 6.21 6.64 -12.63
CA LYS A 10 7.17 6.81 -13.74
C LYS A 10 8.41 7.58 -13.27
N PRO A 11 9.51 7.61 -14.06
CA PRO A 11 10.70 8.43 -13.75
C PRO A 11 10.44 9.92 -13.46
N ASN A 12 9.28 10.47 -13.82
CA ASN A 12 8.82 11.83 -13.54
C ASN A 12 7.47 11.89 -12.80
N GLY A 13 7.02 10.77 -12.23
CA GLY A 13 5.72 10.68 -11.57
C GLY A 13 5.63 11.53 -10.30
N PHE A 14 6.75 11.65 -9.57
CA PHE A 14 6.83 12.48 -8.36
C PHE A 14 6.45 13.94 -8.63
N GLU A 15 7.01 14.56 -9.67
CA GLU A 15 6.73 15.96 -10.01
C GLU A 15 5.26 16.17 -10.42
N VAL A 16 4.67 15.20 -11.13
CA VAL A 16 3.25 15.22 -11.46
C VAL A 16 2.40 15.16 -10.19
N LYS A 17 2.75 14.28 -9.24
CA LYS A 17 2.01 14.11 -7.99
C LYS A 17 2.06 15.33 -7.09
N VAL A 18 3.24 15.95 -6.95
CA VAL A 18 3.40 17.19 -6.18
C VAL A 18 2.45 18.29 -6.66
N ALA A 19 2.26 18.41 -7.98
CA ALA A 19 1.36 19.40 -8.56
C ALA A 19 -0.14 19.10 -8.37
N LEU A 20 -0.49 17.87 -7.99
CA LEU A 20 -1.88 17.37 -7.92
C LEU A 20 -2.26 16.81 -6.54
N ASN A 21 -1.44 17.06 -5.51
CA ASN A 21 -1.63 16.49 -4.17
C ASN A 21 -3.01 16.81 -3.60
N GLU A 22 -3.48 18.06 -3.73
CA GLU A 22 -4.79 18.44 -3.17
C GLU A 22 -5.94 17.78 -3.91
N GLU A 23 -5.90 17.72 -5.25
CA GLU A 23 -6.91 17.02 -6.05
C GLU A 23 -6.94 15.53 -5.68
N HIS A 24 -5.77 14.91 -5.53
CA HIS A 24 -5.66 13.51 -5.11
C HIS A 24 -6.26 13.32 -3.71
N TRP A 25 -5.95 14.18 -2.74
CA TRP A 25 -6.54 14.09 -1.41
C TRP A 25 -8.04 14.30 -1.42
N ALA A 26 -8.55 15.27 -2.17
CA ALA A 26 -9.98 15.51 -2.34
C ALA A 26 -10.71 14.30 -2.95
N PHE A 27 -10.07 13.61 -3.91
CA PHE A 27 -10.57 12.35 -4.44
C PHE A 27 -10.60 11.26 -3.36
N MET A 28 -9.51 11.10 -2.61
CA MET A 28 -9.41 10.08 -1.55
C MET A 28 -10.36 10.31 -0.37
N ASP A 29 -10.75 11.55 -0.09
CA ASP A 29 -11.77 11.85 0.92
C ASP A 29 -13.14 11.23 0.58
N GLY A 30 -13.45 11.08 -0.71
CA GLY A 30 -14.67 10.41 -1.16
C GLY A 30 -14.75 8.94 -0.74
N TYR A 31 -13.60 8.33 -0.40
CA TYR A 31 -13.49 6.96 0.07
C TYR A 31 -13.21 6.87 1.58
N GLY A 32 -13.18 7.99 2.31
CA GLY A 32 -12.74 8.14 3.70
C GLY A 32 -12.85 6.89 4.59
N ASP A 33 -14.06 6.54 5.02
CA ASP A 33 -14.32 5.44 5.97
C ASP A 33 -14.02 4.04 5.40
N ARG A 34 -13.81 3.93 4.08
CA ARG A 34 -13.50 2.66 3.38
C ARG A 34 -12.01 2.44 3.21
N LEU A 35 -11.18 3.46 3.42
CA LEU A 35 -9.72 3.36 3.30
C LEU A 35 -9.15 2.69 4.55
N ILE A 36 -8.69 1.45 4.38
CA ILE A 36 -8.13 0.62 5.45
C ILE A 36 -6.67 1.02 5.68
N ALA A 37 -5.91 1.18 4.59
CA ALA A 37 -4.57 1.75 4.63
C ALA A 37 -4.28 2.53 3.35
N ARG A 38 -3.40 3.52 3.45
CA ARG A 38 -2.95 4.29 2.30
C ARG A 38 -1.60 4.93 2.55
N GLY A 39 -0.84 5.17 1.49
CA GLY A 39 0.35 6.01 1.57
C GLY A 39 1.31 5.84 0.41
N PRO A 40 2.25 6.77 0.26
CA PRO A 40 3.26 6.69 -0.77
C PRO A 40 4.30 5.63 -0.43
N THR A 41 4.76 4.88 -1.43
CA THR A 41 6.10 4.31 -1.36
C THR A 41 7.12 5.40 -1.68
N LEU A 42 8.34 5.27 -1.15
CA LEU A 42 9.34 6.32 -1.16
C LEU A 42 10.68 5.84 -1.73
N THR A 43 11.54 6.80 -2.07
CA THR A 43 12.97 6.59 -2.23
C THR A 43 13.63 6.23 -0.90
N ALA A 44 14.85 5.67 -0.93
CA ALA A 44 15.55 5.23 0.29
C ALA A 44 15.86 6.37 1.28
N ASP A 45 16.08 7.58 0.76
CA ASP A 45 16.24 8.81 1.55
C ASP A 45 14.91 9.38 2.09
N GLY A 46 13.77 8.89 1.58
CA GLY A 46 12.44 9.38 1.95
C GLY A 46 12.04 10.71 1.32
N GLU A 47 12.84 11.26 0.40
CA GLU A 47 12.60 12.61 -0.15
C GLU A 47 11.56 12.64 -1.27
N ARG A 48 11.38 11.53 -1.98
CA ARG A 48 10.47 11.45 -3.13
C ARG A 48 9.56 10.23 -3.04
N THR A 49 8.35 10.36 -3.56
CA THR A 49 7.47 9.21 -3.76
C THR A 49 7.95 8.39 -4.96
N THR A 50 7.78 7.07 -4.86
CA THR A 50 8.03 6.08 -5.92
C THR A 50 6.76 5.32 -6.29
N GLY A 51 5.65 5.56 -5.58
CA GLY A 51 4.35 4.97 -5.86
C GLY A 51 3.28 5.47 -4.90
N SER A 52 2.09 4.89 -5.03
CA SER A 52 0.95 5.13 -4.14
C SER A 52 0.24 3.82 -3.86
N LEU A 53 0.15 3.45 -2.60
CA LEU A 53 -0.57 2.26 -2.13
C LEU A 53 -1.90 2.66 -1.50
N HIS A 54 -2.93 1.89 -1.80
CA HIS A 54 -4.21 1.91 -1.11
C HIS A 54 -4.70 0.48 -0.84
N ILE A 55 -5.19 0.24 0.38
CA ILE A 55 -6.01 -0.90 0.72
C ILE A 55 -7.39 -0.35 1.09
N VAL A 56 -8.40 -0.72 0.32
CA VAL A 56 -9.71 -0.05 0.33
C VAL A 56 -10.84 -1.05 0.21
N GLU A 57 -11.92 -0.83 0.96
CA GLU A 57 -13.15 -1.59 0.82
C GLU A 57 -14.05 -1.00 -0.29
N LEU A 58 -14.38 -1.80 -1.30
CA LEU A 58 -15.21 -1.41 -2.44
C LEU A 58 -16.30 -2.47 -2.72
N PRO A 59 -17.42 -2.10 -3.35
CA PRO A 59 -18.53 -3.02 -3.57
C PRO A 59 -18.19 -4.18 -4.52
N ASP A 60 -17.41 -3.91 -5.57
CA ASP A 60 -17.12 -4.85 -6.65
C ASP A 60 -15.86 -4.45 -7.44
N ASP A 61 -15.51 -5.28 -8.43
CA ASP A 61 -14.31 -5.10 -9.26
C ASP A 61 -14.43 -3.85 -10.17
N ASP A 62 -15.64 -3.45 -10.58
CA ASP A 62 -15.84 -2.25 -11.40
C ASP A 62 -15.52 -0.99 -10.58
N ALA A 63 -15.97 -0.93 -9.32
CA ALA A 63 -15.61 0.15 -8.41
C ALA A 63 -14.10 0.19 -8.09
N ALA A 64 -13.42 -0.97 -8.08
CA ALA A 64 -11.96 -1.03 -7.95
C ALA A 64 -11.23 -0.43 -9.15
N ASN A 65 -11.74 -0.68 -10.37
CA ASN A 65 -11.23 -0.04 -11.57
C ASN A 65 -11.46 1.48 -11.55
N GLU A 66 -12.66 1.93 -11.16
CA GLU A 66 -12.96 3.37 -11.00
C GLU A 66 -12.01 4.03 -10.00
N PHE A 67 -11.86 3.45 -8.80
CA PHE A 67 -10.94 3.96 -7.78
C PHE A 67 -9.50 4.10 -8.30
N ALA A 68 -9.01 3.11 -9.04
CA ALA A 68 -7.63 3.08 -9.51
C ALA A 68 -7.37 4.00 -10.71
N TYR A 69 -8.35 4.18 -11.60
CA TYR A 69 -8.15 4.85 -12.88
C TYR A 69 -8.80 6.24 -12.98
N ASP A 70 -9.76 6.58 -12.12
CA ASP A 70 -10.33 7.93 -12.08
C ASP A 70 -9.58 8.85 -11.10
N GLU A 71 -8.61 8.31 -10.35
CA GLU A 71 -7.81 9.11 -9.44
C GLU A 71 -6.88 10.10 -10.19
N PRO A 72 -6.65 11.31 -9.67
CA PRO A 72 -5.93 12.37 -10.38
C PRO A 72 -4.52 11.99 -10.85
N TYR A 73 -3.77 11.20 -10.08
CA TYR A 73 -2.41 10.83 -10.46
C TYR A 73 -2.40 9.89 -11.67
N PHE A 74 -3.30 8.91 -11.72
CA PHE A 74 -3.41 8.04 -12.88
C PHE A 74 -3.81 8.83 -14.13
N ARG A 75 -4.85 9.67 -14.02
CA ARG A 75 -5.34 10.47 -15.16
C ARG A 75 -4.29 11.45 -15.69
N ALA A 76 -3.42 11.95 -14.83
CA ALA A 76 -2.29 12.80 -15.21
C ALA A 76 -1.05 12.02 -15.71
N GLY A 77 -1.11 10.68 -15.71
CA GLY A 77 -0.06 9.81 -16.23
C GLY A 77 1.13 9.61 -15.30
N ALA A 78 0.98 9.82 -13.99
CA ALA A 78 2.06 9.69 -13.01
C ALA A 78 2.58 8.26 -12.87
N PHE A 79 1.74 7.25 -13.13
CA PHE A 79 2.08 5.84 -12.93
C PHE A 79 2.56 5.14 -14.21
N GLU A 80 3.58 4.30 -14.06
CA GLU A 80 4.06 3.34 -15.07
C GLU A 80 3.16 2.11 -15.10
N THR A 81 2.84 1.60 -13.91
CA THR A 81 1.94 0.45 -13.74
C THR A 81 0.96 0.72 -12.62
N VAL A 82 -0.24 0.18 -12.75
CA VAL A 82 -1.23 0.12 -11.68
C VAL A 82 -1.62 -1.34 -11.50
N GLU A 83 -1.40 -1.85 -10.29
CA GLU A 83 -1.78 -3.20 -9.89
C GLU A 83 -3.08 -3.11 -9.08
N ILE A 84 -4.09 -3.89 -9.47
CA ILE A 84 -5.38 -4.00 -8.76
C ILE A 84 -5.59 -5.48 -8.46
N GLN A 85 -5.65 -5.84 -7.18
CA GLN A 85 -5.81 -7.22 -6.72
C GLN A 85 -6.85 -7.25 -5.62
N ARG A 86 -7.65 -8.32 -5.57
CA ARG A 86 -8.48 -8.57 -4.39
C ARG A 86 -7.55 -8.85 -3.20
N PHE A 87 -7.93 -8.37 -2.03
CA PHE A 87 -7.14 -8.47 -0.82
C PHE A 87 -7.90 -9.28 0.23
N HIS A 88 -7.29 -10.35 0.73
CA HIS A 88 -7.79 -11.07 1.89
C HIS A 88 -7.01 -10.65 3.12
N ASN A 89 -7.61 -9.78 3.93
CA ASN A 89 -7.00 -9.20 5.11
C ASN A 89 -7.03 -10.16 6.31
N HIS A 90 -5.86 -10.42 6.89
CA HIS A 90 -5.73 -11.29 8.08
C HIS A 90 -5.95 -10.53 9.41
N ALA A 91 -6.20 -9.23 9.36
CA ALA A 91 -6.55 -8.38 10.50
C ALA A 91 -7.86 -7.59 10.24
N PRO A 92 -9.00 -8.28 9.99
CA PRO A 92 -10.25 -7.63 9.62
C PRO A 92 -10.74 -6.66 10.69
N GLY A 93 -11.27 -5.51 10.26
CA GLY A 93 -11.79 -4.46 11.13
C GLY A 93 -10.72 -3.54 11.74
N ARG A 94 -9.43 -3.77 11.44
CA ARG A 94 -8.34 -2.84 11.76
C ARG A 94 -7.95 -2.03 10.54
N THR A 95 -7.59 -0.78 10.76
CA THR A 95 -7.00 0.15 9.80
C THR A 95 -5.55 0.44 10.16
N MET A 96 -4.82 1.12 9.27
CA MET A 96 -3.46 1.57 9.56
C MET A 96 -3.37 2.50 10.78
N TRP A 97 -4.46 3.16 11.15
CA TRP A 97 -4.53 4.06 12.30
C TRP A 97 -4.59 3.33 13.64
N ASP A 98 -4.95 2.04 13.65
CA ASP A 98 -4.97 1.20 14.84
C ASP A 98 -3.58 0.66 15.22
N PHE A 99 -2.54 1.08 14.50
CA PHE A 99 -1.15 0.78 14.84
C PHE A 99 -0.63 1.76 15.88
N GLY A 100 -0.36 1.28 17.09
CA GLY A 100 0.07 2.10 18.24
C GLY A 100 1.41 1.72 18.85
N THR A 101 2.16 0.83 18.21
CA THR A 101 3.40 0.20 18.74
C THR A 101 4.66 0.74 18.04
N ALA A 102 4.63 2.00 17.62
CA ALA A 102 5.72 2.60 16.87
C ALA A 102 7.03 2.62 17.70
N VAL A 103 8.14 2.23 17.06
CA VAL A 103 9.46 2.19 17.72
C VAL A 103 10.34 3.33 17.22
N GLU A 104 10.98 4.04 18.13
CA GLU A 104 11.92 5.11 17.77
C GLU A 104 13.06 4.57 16.89
N GLY A 105 13.30 5.24 15.76
CA GLY A 105 14.31 4.86 14.78
C GLY A 105 13.86 3.80 13.76
N TYR A 106 12.69 3.18 13.94
CA TYR A 106 12.13 2.29 12.92
C TYR A 106 11.50 3.10 11.79
N ARG A 107 11.46 2.49 10.60
CA ARG A 107 10.78 3.00 9.42
C ARG A 107 9.66 2.04 9.03
N ARG A 108 8.74 2.53 8.21
CA ARG A 108 7.64 1.71 7.68
C ARG A 108 7.95 1.21 6.29
N TYR A 109 7.43 0.04 5.98
CA TYR A 109 7.68 -0.65 4.73
C TYR A 109 6.41 -1.26 4.18
N LEU A 110 6.28 -1.20 2.86
CA LEU A 110 5.47 -2.13 2.08
C LEU A 110 6.36 -3.31 1.68
N VAL A 111 5.93 -4.52 2.01
CA VAL A 111 6.60 -5.76 1.63
C VAL A 111 5.65 -6.59 0.76
N LEU A 112 6.12 -7.00 -0.42
CA LEU A 112 5.39 -7.81 -1.38
C LEU A 112 6.11 -9.13 -1.62
N THR A 113 5.37 -10.24 -1.64
CA THR A 113 5.90 -11.58 -1.89
C THR A 113 5.10 -12.29 -2.97
N LYS A 114 5.65 -13.36 -3.55
CA LYS A 114 4.98 -14.25 -4.52
C LYS A 114 4.84 -15.68 -4.00
N ASP A 115 4.96 -15.84 -2.68
CA ASP A 115 4.95 -17.13 -2.02
C ASP A 115 3.54 -17.55 -1.57
N ALA A 116 3.46 -18.73 -0.97
CA ALA A 116 2.20 -19.29 -0.48
C ALA A 116 1.64 -18.50 0.72
N PRO A 117 0.33 -18.61 1.01
CA PRO A 117 -0.25 -18.03 2.21
C PRO A 117 0.48 -18.48 3.48
N ARG A 118 0.70 -17.56 4.40
CA ARG A 118 1.36 -17.81 5.68
C ARG A 118 0.80 -16.87 6.74
N GLN A 119 0.51 -17.43 7.91
CA GLN A 119 0.14 -16.64 9.08
C GLN A 119 1.35 -15.97 9.69
N LEU A 120 1.22 -14.69 10.02
CA LEU A 120 2.27 -13.87 10.58
C LEU A 120 1.81 -13.28 11.91
N THR A 121 2.72 -13.21 12.88
CA THR A 121 2.45 -12.59 14.18
C THR A 121 3.62 -11.71 14.59
N SER A 122 3.38 -10.41 14.74
CA SER A 122 4.37 -9.45 15.25
C SER A 122 3.66 -8.17 15.68
N ASP A 123 4.16 -7.55 16.76
CA ASP A 123 3.69 -6.24 17.22
C ASP A 123 4.09 -5.10 16.27
N HIS A 124 4.99 -5.37 15.31
CA HIS A 124 5.42 -4.42 14.29
C HIS A 124 4.62 -4.54 12.98
N LEU A 125 3.67 -5.48 12.88
CA LEU A 125 2.75 -5.54 11.74
C LEU A 125 1.67 -4.47 11.89
N ILE A 126 1.59 -3.63 10.87
CA ILE A 126 0.50 -2.65 10.70
C ILE A 126 -0.70 -3.39 10.12
N MET A 127 -0.49 -4.10 9.00
CA MET A 127 -1.47 -5.02 8.42
C MET A 127 -0.79 -6.01 7.47
N TYR A 128 -1.46 -7.13 7.17
CA TYR A 128 -1.03 -8.03 6.11
C TYR A 128 -2.22 -8.82 5.56
N GLY A 129 -2.05 -9.32 4.34
CA GLY A 129 -3.08 -10.08 3.65
C GLY A 129 -2.55 -10.80 2.42
N ASP A 130 -3.40 -11.65 1.87
CA ASP A 130 -3.14 -12.36 0.62
C ASP A 130 -3.64 -11.53 -0.57
N LEU A 131 -2.86 -11.54 -1.66
CA LEU A 131 -3.19 -10.92 -2.94
C LEU A 131 -3.82 -11.98 -3.85
N LEU A 132 -4.96 -11.65 -4.45
CA LEU A 132 -5.79 -12.60 -5.18
C LEU A 132 -6.19 -12.10 -6.58
N ASP A 133 -6.27 -13.05 -7.52
CA ASP A 133 -6.92 -12.91 -8.83
C ASP A 133 -8.09 -13.90 -8.91
N GLY A 134 -9.31 -13.41 -8.70
CA GLY A 134 -10.45 -14.26 -8.38
C GLY A 134 -10.19 -15.02 -7.08
N ASP A 135 -10.19 -16.36 -7.15
CA ASP A 135 -9.85 -17.25 -6.04
C ASP A 135 -8.39 -17.72 -6.06
N ARG A 136 -7.60 -17.27 -7.04
CA ARG A 136 -6.19 -17.67 -7.19
C ARG A 136 -5.29 -16.80 -6.32
N HIS A 137 -4.52 -17.44 -5.45
CA HIS A 137 -3.43 -16.81 -4.70
C HIS A 137 -2.28 -16.34 -5.61
N LEU A 138 -1.91 -15.08 -5.48
CA LEU A 138 -0.80 -14.46 -6.20
C LEU A 138 0.45 -14.26 -5.32
N GLY A 139 0.24 -14.04 -4.01
CA GLY A 139 1.29 -13.61 -3.11
C GLY A 139 0.73 -12.93 -1.87
N ARG A 140 1.57 -12.23 -1.12
CA ARG A 140 1.18 -11.53 0.10
C ARG A 140 1.63 -10.08 0.04
N ALA A 141 0.87 -9.20 0.68
CA ALA A 141 1.27 -7.83 0.96
C ALA A 141 1.24 -7.58 2.46
N ALA A 142 2.27 -6.91 2.97
CA ALA A 142 2.34 -6.51 4.36
C ALA A 142 2.82 -5.06 4.51
N LEU A 143 2.20 -4.36 5.45
CA LEU A 143 2.65 -3.08 5.98
C LEU A 143 3.17 -3.32 7.39
N LEU A 144 4.39 -2.85 7.66
CA LEU A 144 5.06 -3.08 8.93
C LEU A 144 6.05 -1.96 9.28
N GLU A 145 6.50 -1.96 10.54
CA GLU A 145 7.69 -1.24 10.97
C GLU A 145 8.90 -2.17 11.14
N ALA A 146 10.08 -1.68 10.75
CA ALA A 146 11.35 -2.38 10.92
C ALA A 146 12.51 -1.37 10.99
N PRO A 147 13.69 -1.75 11.50
CA PRO A 147 14.86 -0.88 11.52
C PRO A 147 15.49 -0.66 10.14
N ASN A 148 15.30 -1.60 9.20
CA ASN A 148 15.84 -1.56 7.84
C ASN A 148 15.06 -2.52 6.90
N PRO A 149 15.26 -2.43 5.57
CA PRO A 149 14.57 -3.30 4.61
C PRO A 149 14.83 -4.79 4.80
N GLU A 150 16.03 -5.18 5.23
CA GLU A 150 16.38 -6.59 5.44
C GLU A 150 15.59 -7.19 6.62
N ALA A 151 15.45 -6.44 7.71
CA ALA A 151 14.62 -6.84 8.84
C ALA A 151 13.13 -6.89 8.48
N ALA A 152 12.67 -5.99 7.58
CA ALA A 152 11.31 -6.03 7.05
C ALA A 152 11.03 -7.33 6.27
N ALA A 153 11.92 -7.72 5.35
CA ALA A 153 11.81 -8.98 4.62
C ALA A 153 11.82 -10.20 5.54
N HIS A 154 12.74 -10.21 6.52
CA HIS A 154 12.86 -11.30 7.48
C HIS A 154 11.60 -11.49 8.34
N LEU A 155 10.94 -10.40 8.75
CA LEU A 155 9.70 -10.44 9.53
C LEU A 155 8.58 -11.17 8.78
N ILE A 156 8.55 -11.05 7.45
CA ILE A 156 7.55 -11.69 6.57
C ILE A 156 7.94 -13.12 6.19
N GLU A 157 9.10 -13.60 6.64
CA GLU A 157 9.68 -14.90 6.32
C GLU A 157 9.83 -15.14 4.81
N ALA A 158 10.23 -14.10 4.06
CA ALA A 158 10.40 -14.15 2.61
C ALA A 158 11.69 -13.45 2.17
N ASP A 159 12.72 -14.24 1.85
CA ASP A 159 14.05 -13.73 1.47
C ASP A 159 14.09 -13.05 0.10
N ASP A 160 13.13 -13.34 -0.79
CA ASP A 160 12.99 -12.77 -2.13
C ASP A 160 11.91 -11.67 -2.22
N ALA A 161 11.48 -11.15 -1.07
CA ALA A 161 10.45 -10.12 -1.00
C ALA A 161 10.91 -8.80 -1.64
N GLU A 162 9.96 -8.13 -2.30
CA GLU A 162 10.15 -6.75 -2.71
C GLU A 162 9.80 -5.84 -1.54
N VAL A 163 10.74 -4.99 -1.13
CA VAL A 163 10.61 -4.12 0.04
C VAL A 163 10.73 -2.66 -0.39
N HIS A 164 9.70 -1.87 -0.06
CA HIS A 164 9.66 -0.44 -0.34
C HIS A 164 9.53 0.34 0.97
N PRO A 165 10.37 1.38 1.20
CA PRO A 165 10.04 2.39 2.18
C PRO A 165 8.63 2.93 1.91
N TRP A 166 7.84 3.06 2.96
CA TRP A 166 6.44 3.50 2.87
C TRP A 166 6.11 4.32 4.12
N GLU A 167 5.08 5.16 4.07
CA GLU A 167 4.59 5.87 5.24
C GLU A 167 3.07 6.04 5.24
N PHE A 168 2.48 6.36 6.39
CA PHE A 168 1.05 6.68 6.48
C PHE A 168 0.70 7.89 5.64
N GLY A 169 -0.15 7.69 4.63
CA GLY A 169 -0.70 8.74 3.80
C GLY A 169 -1.89 9.46 4.45
N GLY A 170 -2.16 10.66 3.95
CA GLY A 170 -3.26 11.51 4.40
C GLY A 170 -2.89 12.98 4.24
N ARG A 171 -3.86 13.87 4.46
CA ARG A 171 -3.60 15.30 4.50
C ARG A 171 -2.63 15.62 5.65
N ARG A 172 -1.60 16.40 5.34
CA ARG A 172 -0.59 16.90 6.28
C ARG A 172 -0.39 18.39 6.07
#